data_AF-A0A2H6BCW0-F1
#
_entry.id   AF-A0A2H6BCW0-F1
#
_cell.length_a   1.000
_cell.length_b   1.000
_cell.length_c   1.000
_cell.angle_alpha   90.00
_cell.angle_beta   90.00
_cell.angle_gamma   90.00
#
_symmetry.space_group_name_H-M   'P 1'
#
loop_
_entity.id
_entity.type
_entity.pdbx_description
1 polymer ?
#
loop_
_entity_poly.entity_id
_entity_poly.type
_entity_poly.pdbx_seq_one_letter_code
_entity_poly.pdbx_strand_id
1 'polypeptide(L)' 'MRPRAKKLIGTAVLVVGVSIYALIVMFVGQLKLAGSHPALQLAFFAFFGLLWVIPAGLLIRWMERG' A
#
# COMPACT_ATOMS: atom_id res chain seq x y z
N MET A 1 -2.08 27.26 -2.55
CA MET A 1 -0.75 26.71 -2.18
C MET A 1 0.01 26.40 -3.45
N ARG A 2 1.32 26.65 -3.54
CA ARG A 2 2.11 26.37 -4.75
C ARG A 2 1.93 24.89 -5.16
N PRO A 3 1.65 24.57 -6.44
CA PRO A 3 1.37 23.19 -6.89
C PRO A 3 2.48 22.18 -6.58
N ARG A 4 3.71 22.64 -6.31
CA ARG A 4 4.84 21.79 -5.88
C ARG A 4 4.71 21.24 -4.45
N ALA A 5 4.05 21.95 -3.54
CA ALA A 5 3.94 21.54 -2.14
C ALA A 5 2.92 20.39 -1.94
N LYS A 6 1.80 20.41 -2.68
CA LYS A 6 0.81 19.32 -2.68
C LYS A 6 1.40 18.00 -3.18
N LYS A 7 2.20 18.04 -4.24
CA LYS A 7 2.91 16.85 -4.76
C LYS A 7 3.89 16.27 -3.73
N LEU A 8 4.66 17.11 -3.02
CA LEU A 8 5.58 16.63 -1.98
C LEU A 8 4.85 15.93 -0.83
N ILE A 9 3.78 16.54 -0.32
CA ILE A 9 2.98 15.97 0.77
C ILE A 9 2.32 14.67 0.33
N GLY A 10 1.70 14.66 -0.86
CA GLY A 10 1.05 13.45 -1.34
C GLY A 10 2.03 12.30 -1.59
N THR A 11 3.24 12.56 -2.11
CA THR A 11 4.29 11.53 -2.23
C THR A 11 4.70 11.00 -0.86
N ALA A 12 4.91 11.88 0.12
CA ALA A 12 5.28 11.46 1.48
C ALA A 12 4.18 10.59 2.12
N VAL A 13 2.91 10.98 1.97
CA VAL A 13 1.76 10.19 2.45
C VAL A 13 1.68 8.84 1.75
N LEU A 14 1.96 8.78 0.44
CA LEU A 14 1.98 7.53 -0.32
C LEU A 14 3.05 6.57 0.21
N VAL A 15 4.27 7.07 0.43
CA VAL A 15 5.40 6.29 0.94
C VAL A 15 5.11 5.80 2.35
N VAL A 16 4.70 6.68 3.26
CA VAL A 16 4.39 6.30 4.65
C VAL A 16 3.20 5.33 4.68
N GLY A 17 2.17 5.59 3.88
CA GLY A 17 0.99 4.72 3.78
C GLY A 17 1.35 3.32 3.30
N VAL A 18 2.14 3.19 2.23
CA VAL A 18 2.53 1.87 1.70
C VAL A 18 3.44 1.14 2.67
N SER A 19 4.34 1.83 3.36
CA SER A 19 5.20 1.22 4.38
C SER A 19 4.39 0.65 5.54
N ILE A 20 3.45 1.43 6.10
CA ILE A 20 2.59 0.97 7.20
C ILE A 20 1.72 -0.21 6.73
N TYR A 21 1.11 -0.09 5.56
CA TYR A 21 0.27 -1.15 5.00
C TYR A 21 1.04 -2.45 4.76
N ALA A 22 2.23 -2.37 4.16
CA ALA A 22 3.07 -3.54 3.92
C ALA A 22 3.44 -4.25 5.23
N LEU A 23 3.77 -3.49 6.28
CA LEU A 23 4.06 -4.05 7.60
C LEU A 23 2.83 -4.75 8.20
N ILE A 24 1.64 -4.16 8.07
CA ILE A 24 0.38 -4.79 8.53
C ILE A 24 0.13 -6.08 7.76
N VAL A 25 0.24 -6.08 6.43
CA VAL A 25 0.03 -7.27 5.59
C VAL A 25 1.04 -8.36 5.92
N MET A 26 2.31 -8.01 6.11
CA MET A 26 3.35 -8.95 6.54
C MET A 26 3.04 -9.54 7.91
N PHE A 27 2.65 -8.71 8.88
CA PHE A 27 2.32 -9.17 10.23
C PHE A 27 1.11 -10.11 10.23
N VAL A 28 0.04 -9.74 9.52
CA VAL A 28 -1.15 -10.60 9.35
C VAL A 28 -0.79 -11.88 8.61
N GLY A 29 0.00 -11.80 7.54
CA GLY A 29 0.46 -12.95 6.77
C GLY A 29 1.27 -13.91 7.63
N GLN A 30 2.16 -13.40 8.47
CA GLN A 30 2.93 -14.22 9.41
C GLN A 30 2.03 -14.88 10.46
N LEU A 31 1.05 -14.17 11.03
CA LEU A 31 0.14 -14.74 12.02
C LEU A 31 -0.85 -15.76 11.44
N LYS A 32 -1.34 -15.54 10.22
CA LYS A 32 -2.40 -16.35 9.59
C LYS A 32 -1.85 -17.49 8.73
N LEU A 33 -0.67 -17.32 8.13
CA LEU A 33 -0.07 -18.27 7.19
C LEU A 33 1.25 -18.87 7.68
N ALA A 34 1.61 -18.71 8.96
CA ALA A 34 2.73 -19.44 9.55
C ALA A 34 2.49 -20.96 9.40
N GLY A 35 3.36 -21.63 8.62
CA GLY A 35 3.27 -23.07 8.36
C GLY A 35 2.33 -23.47 7.22
N SER A 36 1.68 -22.52 6.54
CA SER A 36 0.82 -22.78 5.38
C SER A 36 1.63 -23.04 4.11
N HIS A 37 1.00 -23.68 3.12
CA HIS A 37 1.63 -23.99 1.84
C HIS A 37 2.13 -22.70 1.13
N PRO A 38 3.34 -22.68 0.53
CA PRO A 38 3.93 -21.48 -0.09
C PRO A 38 3.04 -20.81 -1.15
N ALA A 39 2.26 -21.60 -1.89
CA ALA A 39 1.30 -21.10 -2.87
C ALA A 39 0.20 -20.21 -2.25
N LEU A 40 -0.26 -20.51 -1.03
CA LEU A 40 -1.24 -19.69 -0.31
C LEU A 40 -0.63 -18.39 0.17
N GLN A 41 0.64 -18.40 0.62
CA GLN A 41 1.38 -17.18 0.91
C GLN A 41 1.49 -16.29 -0.33
N LEU A 42 1.87 -16.88 -1.48
CA LEU A 42 1.98 -16.13 -2.73
C LEU A 42 0.63 -15.50 -3.12
N ALA A 43 -0.46 -16.27 -3.08
CA ALA A 43 -1.79 -15.77 -3.39
C ALA A 43 -2.23 -14.65 -2.44
N PHE A 44 -1.96 -14.80 -1.14
CA PHE A 44 -2.26 -13.79 -0.12
C PHE A 44 -1.50 -12.48 -0.38
N PHE A 45 -0.17 -12.55 -0.53
CA PHE A 45 0.64 -11.36 -0.78
C PHE A 45 0.32 -10.72 -2.13
N ALA A 46 0.03 -11.50 -3.18
CA ALA A 46 -0.39 -10.97 -4.47
C ALA A 46 -1.73 -10.23 -4.36
N PHE A 47 -2.72 -10.82 -3.67
CA PHE A 47 -4.04 -10.21 -3.50
C PHE A 47 -3.97 -8.92 -2.67
N PHE A 48 -3.32 -8.96 -1.50
CA PHE A 48 -3.19 -7.79 -0.64
C PHE A 48 -2.27 -6.71 -1.24
N GLY A 49 -1.26 -7.10 -2.01
CA GLY A 49 -0.42 -6.18 -2.77
C GLY A 49 -1.22 -5.43 -3.84
N LEU A 50 -2.06 -6.15 -4.60
CA LEU A 50 -2.95 -5.56 -5.60
C LEU A 50 -4.04 -4.68 -4.98
N LEU A 51 -4.56 -5.06 -3.81
CA LEU A 51 -5.56 -4.29 -3.09
C LEU A 51 -5.05 -2.87 -2.77
N TRP A 52 -3.75 -2.70 -2.54
CA TRP A 52 -3.13 -1.38 -2.28
C TRP A 52 -3.09 -0.46 -3.50
N VAL A 53 -3.25 -0.99 -4.72
CA VAL A 53 -3.25 -0.17 -5.94
C VAL A 53 -4.43 0.82 -5.93
N ILE A 54 -5.56 0.45 -5.33
CA ILE A 54 -6.75 1.30 -5.23
C ILE A 54 -6.47 2.56 -4.38
N PRO A 55 -6.02 2.46 -3.11
CA PRO A 55 -5.70 3.64 -2.31
C PRO A 55 -4.54 4.45 -2.92
N ALA A 56 -3.53 3.80 -3.51
CA ALA A 56 -2.45 4.49 -4.21
C ALA A 56 -2.99 5.34 -5.37
N GLY A 57 -3.85 4.77 -6.23
CA GLY A 57 -4.46 5.45 -7.37
C GLY A 57 -5.39 6.61 -6.95
N LEU A 58 -6.17 6.43 -5.89
CA LEU A 58 -6.99 7.50 -5.31
C LEU A 58 -6.14 8.67 -4.81
N LEU A 59 -5.02 8.39 -4.11
CA LEU A 59 -4.12 9.42 -3.60
C LEU A 59 -3.44 10.18 -4.74
N ILE A 60 -2.98 9.47 -5.78
CA ILE A 60 -2.37 10.09 -6.98
C ILE A 60 -3.37 10.98 -7.69
N ARG A 61 -4.60 10.50 -7.89
CA ARG A 61 -5.66 11.29 -8.53
C ARG A 61 -6.02 12.53 -7.72
N TRP A 62 -5.92 12.49 -6.39
CA TRP A 62 -6.06 13.68 -5.54
C TRP A 62 -4.89 14.66 -5.71
N MET A 63 -3.66 14.16 -5.85
CA MET A 63 -2.48 14.99 -6.14
C MET A 63 -2.55 15.66 -7.51
N GLU A 64 -3.10 14.99 -8.53
CA GLU A 64 -3.21 15.54 -9.90
C GLU A 64 -4.36 16.53 -10.06
N ARG A 65 -5.46 16.38 -9.31
CA ARG A 65 -6.63 17.27 -9.39
C ARG A 65 -6.48 18.58 -8.61
N GLY A 66 -5.38 18.76 -7.90
CA GLY A 66 -5.20 19.81 -6.90
C GLY A 66 -4.13 20.83 -7.22
#